data_AF-A0A7S2BNR0-F1
#
_entry.id   AF-A0A7S2BNR0-F1
#
_cell.length_a   1.000
_cell.length_b   1.000
_cell.length_c   1.000
_cell.angle_alpha   90.00
_cell.angle_beta   90.00
_cell.angle_gamma   90.00
#
_symmetry.space_group_name_H-M   'P 1'
#
loop_
_entity.id
_entity.type
_entity.pdbx_description
1 polymer ?
#
loop_
_entity_poly.entity_id
_entity_poly.type
_entity_poly.pdbx_seq_one_letter_code
_entity_poly.pdbx_strand_id
1 'polypeptide(L)'
;ATQAALLAGFSMAFLEMSVHLHGLHFNPVAKGLLHLFSTLCVCANVFVVSVITFVSVWGSGKALRGKDGSMSKVVEGMNKERWLIFYTFGVGLMAQLAAVASSTWLLMQKEVALVATVMCMGTMYALLSNA
;
A
#
# COMPACT_ATOMS: atom_id res chain seq x y z
N ALA A 1 -2.40 -4.56 9.92
CA ALA A 1 -1.86 -5.76 9.25
C ALA A 1 -2.83 -6.29 8.19
N THR A 2 -4.08 -6.61 8.54
CA THR A 2 -5.09 -7.15 7.60
C THR A 2 -5.32 -6.27 6.37
N GLN A 3 -5.53 -4.97 6.55
CA GLN A 3 -5.75 -4.03 5.43
C GLN A 3 -4.55 -3.92 4.50
N ALA A 4 -3.33 -3.84 5.06
CA ALA A 4 -2.09 -3.82 4.27
C ALA A 4 -1.90 -5.13 3.47
N ALA A 5 -2.20 -6.29 4.07
CA ALA A 5 -2.14 -7.58 3.37
C ALA A 5 -3.17 -7.66 2.22
N LEU A 6 -4.40 -7.17 2.44
CA LEU A 6 -5.43 -7.09 1.39
C LEU A 6 -5.01 -6.17 0.24
N LEU A 7 -4.48 -4.98 0.56
CA LEU A 7 -3.94 -4.04 -0.42
C LEU A 7 -2.82 -4.65 -1.27
N ALA A 8 -1.88 -5.36 -0.64
CA ALA A 8 -0.83 -6.08 -1.36
C ALA A 8 -1.42 -7.15 -2.30
N GLY A 9 -2.43 -7.91 -1.85
CA GLY A 9 -3.13 -8.90 -2.67
C GLY A 9 -3.82 -8.28 -3.88
N PHE A 10 -4.51 -7.15 -3.71
CA PHE A 10 -5.14 -6.43 -4.82
C PHE A 10 -4.11 -5.87 -5.82
N SER A 11 -2.96 -5.38 -5.35
CA SER A 11 -1.86 -4.98 -6.24
C SER A 11 -1.32 -6.14 -7.09
N MET A 12 -1.14 -7.32 -6.49
CA MET A 12 -0.73 -8.52 -7.23
C MET A 12 -1.72 -8.89 -8.33
N ALA A 13 -3.02 -8.80 -8.08
CA ALA A 13 -4.03 -9.03 -9.10
C ALA A 13 -3.91 -8.07 -10.31
N PHE A 14 -3.52 -6.79 -10.07
CA PHE A 14 -3.25 -5.85 -11.17
C PHE A 14 -2.02 -6.24 -12.00
N LEU A 15 -1.00 -6.85 -11.38
CA LEU A 15 0.18 -7.35 -12.09
C LEU A 15 -0.15 -8.58 -12.94
N GLU A 16 -0.96 -9.50 -12.43
CA GLU A 16 -1.42 -10.65 -13.21
C GLU A 16 -2.27 -10.23 -14.41
N MET A 17 -3.15 -9.24 -14.20
CA MET A 17 -3.96 -8.66 -15.26
C MET A 17 -3.10 -8.01 -16.36
N SER A 18 -2.03 -7.30 -16.00
CA SER A 18 -1.16 -6.64 -16.97
C SER A 18 -0.30 -7.62 -17.79
N VAL A 19 0.00 -8.80 -17.24
CA VAL A 19 0.65 -9.91 -17.96
C VAL A 19 -0.29 -10.46 -19.04
N HIS A 20 -1.57 -10.62 -18.75
CA HIS A 20 -2.55 -11.09 -19.75
C HIS A 20 -2.76 -10.09 -20.89
N LEU A 21 -2.61 -8.79 -20.61
CA LEU A 21 -2.78 -7.70 -21.58
C LEU A 21 -1.55 -7.46 -22.48
N HIS A 22 -0.47 -8.25 -22.35
CA HIS A 22 0.80 -8.02 -23.07
C HIS A 22 0.65 -7.98 -24.59
N GLY A 23 -0.38 -8.61 -25.16
CA GLY A 23 -0.55 -8.73 -26.61
C GLY A 23 -1.42 -7.67 -27.31
N LEU A 24 -2.14 -6.79 -26.59
CA LEU A 24 -3.30 -6.09 -27.21
C LEU A 24 -3.31 -4.56 -27.20
N HIS A 25 -2.59 -3.84 -26.32
CA HIS A 25 -2.74 -2.37 -26.22
C HIS A 25 -1.42 -1.57 -26.16
N PHE A 26 -1.38 -0.51 -26.97
CA PHE A 26 -0.21 0.20 -27.51
C PHE A 26 0.39 1.32 -26.62
N ASN A 27 0.16 1.31 -25.30
CA ASN A 27 0.64 2.39 -24.43
C ASN A 27 1.74 1.91 -23.44
N PRO A 28 3.02 1.89 -23.86
CA PRO A 28 4.12 1.33 -23.07
C PRO A 28 4.35 2.11 -21.75
N VAL A 29 4.06 3.41 -21.76
CA VAL A 29 4.23 4.29 -20.60
C VAL A 29 3.26 3.93 -19.48
N ALA A 30 1.96 3.78 -19.80
CA ALA A 30 0.93 3.43 -18.81
C ALA A 30 1.16 2.03 -18.20
N LYS A 31 1.64 1.08 -19.02
CA LYS A 31 2.03 -0.26 -18.55
C LYS A 31 3.23 -0.20 -17.59
N GLY A 32 4.27 0.57 -17.94
CA GLY A 32 5.43 0.77 -17.09
C GLY A 32 5.07 1.40 -15.74
N LEU A 33 4.23 2.43 -15.75
CA LEU A 33 3.72 3.09 -14.54
C LEU A 33 2.92 2.14 -13.66
N LEU A 34 2.03 1.33 -14.24
CA LEU A 34 1.26 0.33 -13.48
C LEU A 34 2.18 -0.68 -12.78
N HIS A 35 3.17 -1.22 -13.48
CA HIS A 35 4.12 -2.18 -12.89
C HIS A 35 4.95 -1.55 -11.78
N LEU A 36 5.45 -0.31 -11.97
CA LEU A 36 6.22 0.40 -10.95
C LEU A 36 5.38 0.68 -9.70
N PHE A 37 4.18 1.25 -9.85
CA PHE A 37 3.34 1.59 -8.71
C PHE A 37 2.79 0.37 -7.98
N SER A 38 2.42 -0.68 -8.70
CA SER A 38 1.95 -1.92 -8.07
C SER A 38 3.08 -2.62 -7.31
N THR A 39 4.29 -2.70 -7.88
CA THR A 39 5.45 -3.26 -7.18
C THR A 39 5.78 -2.45 -5.92
N LEU A 40 5.78 -1.11 -6.03
CA LEU A 40 5.99 -0.23 -4.88
C LEU A 40 4.95 -0.45 -3.78
N CYS A 41 3.67 -0.60 -4.16
CA CYS A 41 2.58 -0.88 -3.24
C CYS A 41 2.75 -2.21 -2.52
N VAL A 42 3.10 -3.29 -3.24
CA VAL A 42 3.36 -4.61 -2.65
C VAL A 42 4.52 -4.52 -1.67
N CYS A 43 5.65 -3.94 -2.07
CA CYS A 43 6.82 -3.82 -1.21
C CYS A 43 6.52 -3.02 0.08
N ALA A 44 5.85 -1.86 -0.04
CA ALA A 44 5.49 -1.03 1.10
C ALA A 44 4.54 -1.74 2.07
N ASN A 45 3.51 -2.41 1.54
CA ASN A 45 2.51 -3.09 2.37
C ASN A 45 3.05 -4.38 3.01
N VAL A 46 3.88 -5.15 2.31
CA VAL A 46 4.55 -6.34 2.87
C VAL A 46 5.53 -5.93 3.97
N PHE A 47 6.24 -4.82 3.79
CA PHE A 47 7.09 -4.26 4.84
C PHE A 47 6.28 -3.88 6.09
N VAL A 48 5.16 -3.18 5.92
CA VAL A 48 4.24 -2.84 7.03
C VAL A 48 3.74 -4.10 7.76
N VAL A 49 3.30 -5.13 7.02
CA VAL A 49 2.85 -6.39 7.61
C VAL A 49 3.97 -7.05 8.41
N SER A 50 5.20 -7.03 7.88
CA SER A 50 6.37 -7.59 8.55
C SER A 50 6.68 -6.86 9.85
N VAL A 51 6.77 -5.52 9.83
CA VAL A 51 7.04 -4.69 11.03
C VAL A 51 5.96 -4.91 12.10
N ILE A 52 4.68 -4.91 11.72
CA ILE A 52 3.58 -5.17 12.66
C ILE A 52 3.71 -6.58 13.27
N THR A 53 4.12 -7.57 12.48
CA THR A 53 4.32 -8.95 12.97
C THR A 53 5.47 -8.99 13.97
N PHE A 54 6.61 -8.35 13.66
CA PHE A 54 7.74 -8.25 14.58
C PHE A 54 7.34 -7.57 15.90
N VAL A 55 6.65 -6.42 15.83
CA VAL A 55 6.18 -5.69 17.00
C VAL A 55 5.18 -6.52 17.81
N SER A 56 4.27 -7.24 17.16
CA SER A 56 3.25 -8.05 17.86
C SER A 56 3.85 -9.28 18.54
N VAL A 57 4.79 -9.97 17.90
CA VAL A 57 5.43 -11.18 18.44
C VAL A 57 6.47 -10.85 19.50
N TRP A 58 7.43 -9.96 19.19
CA TRP A 58 8.50 -9.62 20.14
C TRP A 58 8.07 -8.60 21.19
N GLY A 59 7.17 -7.67 20.85
CA GLY A 59 6.68 -6.65 21.79
C GLY A 59 5.89 -7.28 22.92
N SER A 60 4.91 -8.14 22.61
CA SER A 60 4.15 -8.87 23.62
C SER A 60 5.04 -9.80 24.46
N GLY A 61 5.99 -10.49 23.83
CA GLY A 61 6.93 -11.37 24.52
C GLY A 61 7.83 -10.64 25.53
N LYS A 62 8.31 -9.44 25.19
CA LYS A 62 9.12 -8.62 26.12
C LYS A 62 8.28 -7.88 27.16
N ALA A 63 7.02 -7.58 26.88
CA ALA A 63 6.11 -7.00 27.85
C ALA A 63 5.77 -8.00 28.97
N LEU A 64 5.54 -9.28 28.63
CA LEU A 64 5.13 -10.31 29.59
C LEU A 64 6.29 -10.95 30.37
N ARG A 65 7.51 -10.92 29.84
CA ARG A 65 8.70 -11.56 30.46
C ARG A 65 9.72 -10.56 31.02
N GLY A 66 9.42 -9.26 30.96
CA GLY A 66 10.32 -8.20 31.40
C GLY A 66 10.28 -7.97 32.92
N LYS A 67 11.40 -7.51 33.48
CA LYS A 67 11.52 -7.08 34.89
C LYS A 67 10.53 -5.92 35.19
N ASP A 68 10.11 -5.73 36.45
CA ASP A 68 9.16 -4.67 36.82
C ASP A 68 9.55 -3.30 36.22
N GLY A 69 8.60 -2.64 35.55
CA GLY A 69 8.82 -1.41 34.79
C GLY A 69 9.23 -1.60 33.31
N SER A 70 9.45 -2.83 32.83
CA SER A 70 9.72 -3.12 31.41
C SER A 70 8.54 -2.83 30.49
N MET A 71 7.31 -2.87 31.03
CA MET A 71 6.09 -2.62 30.26
C MET A 71 6.05 -1.19 29.67
N SER A 72 6.39 -0.16 30.45
CA SER A 72 6.35 1.23 29.98
C SER A 72 7.36 1.50 28.86
N LYS A 73 8.58 0.95 28.98
CA LYS A 73 9.62 1.04 27.92
C LYS A 73 9.21 0.34 26.64
N VAL A 74 8.58 -0.84 26.73
CA VAL A 74 8.10 -1.57 25.55
C VAL A 74 6.96 -0.80 24.87
N VAL A 75 6.01 -0.28 25.64
CA VAL A 75 4.89 0.51 25.10
C VAL A 75 5.39 1.77 24.40
N GLU A 76 6.37 2.47 24.95
CA GLU A 76 6.94 3.66 24.31
C GLU A 76 7.67 3.31 23.00
N GLY A 77 8.39 2.18 22.96
CA GLY A 77 8.97 1.65 21.72
C GLY A 77 7.91 1.30 20.67
N MET A 78 6.83 0.65 21.07
CA MET A 78 5.70 0.34 20.19
C MET A 78 5.03 1.60 19.64
N ASN A 79 4.94 2.67 20.43
CA ASN A 79 4.33 3.92 19.98
C ASN A 79 5.21 4.67 18.95
N LYS A 80 6.54 4.55 19.05
CA LYS A 80 7.47 5.10 18.03
C LYS A 80 7.36 4.35 16.70
N GLU A 81 7.31 3.03 16.74
CA GLU A 81 7.10 2.18 15.54
C GLU A 81 5.75 2.43 14.87
N ARG A 82 4.72 2.79 15.65
CA ARG A 82 3.38 3.08 15.13
C ARG A 82 3.38 4.20 14.08
N TRP A 83 4.18 5.24 14.27
CA TRP A 83 4.27 6.34 13.30
C TRP A 83 4.89 5.90 11.97
N LEU A 84 5.95 5.11 12.04
CA LEU A 84 6.59 4.53 10.87
C LEU A 84 5.61 3.65 10.09
N ILE A 85 4.89 2.78 10.80
CA ILE A 85 3.86 1.90 10.21
C ILE A 85 2.79 2.71 9.48
N PHE A 86 2.26 3.79 10.09
CA PHE A 86 1.24 4.63 9.47
C PHE A 86 1.76 5.34 8.22
N TYR A 87 2.96 5.91 8.29
CA TYR A 87 3.54 6.62 7.15
C TYR A 87 3.79 5.67 5.97
N THR A 88 4.40 4.51 6.21
CA THR A 88 4.66 3.53 5.13
C THR A 88 3.37 2.95 4.57
N PHE A 89 2.35 2.73 5.41
CA PHE A 89 1.03 2.30 4.95
C PHE A 89 0.35 3.36 4.08
N GLY A 90 0.46 4.64 4.44
CA GLY A 90 -0.02 5.77 3.64
C GLY A 90 0.64 5.85 2.27
N VAL A 91 1.97 5.65 2.20
CA VAL A 91 2.69 5.56 0.92
C VAL A 91 2.18 4.39 0.06
N GLY A 92 1.94 3.23 0.68
CA GLY A 92 1.35 2.07 0.00
C GLY A 92 -0.05 2.35 -0.56
N LEU A 93 -0.90 3.04 0.21
CA LEU A 93 -2.23 3.48 -0.23
C LEU A 93 -2.17 4.43 -1.43
N MET A 94 -1.26 5.41 -1.40
CA MET A 94 -1.08 6.35 -2.51
C MET A 94 -0.57 5.65 -3.76
N ALA A 95 0.39 4.72 -3.61
CA ALA A 95 0.88 3.89 -4.71
C ALA A 95 -0.23 3.01 -5.31
N GLN A 96 -1.12 2.46 -4.49
CA GLN A 96 -2.28 1.70 -4.97
C GLN A 96 -3.21 2.56 -5.81
N LEU A 97 -3.57 3.76 -5.35
CA LEU A 97 -4.45 4.67 -6.09
C LEU A 97 -3.83 5.08 -7.44
N ALA A 98 -2.51 5.28 -7.48
CA ALA A 98 -1.78 5.56 -8.72
C ALA A 98 -1.76 4.36 -9.68
N ALA A 99 -1.65 3.13 -9.15
CA ALA A 99 -1.75 1.90 -9.92
C ALA A 99 -3.16 1.72 -10.52
N VAL A 100 -4.21 2.04 -9.76
CA VAL A 100 -5.62 2.01 -10.24
C VAL A 100 -5.85 3.07 -11.31
N ALA A 101 -5.37 4.29 -11.13
CA ALA A 101 -5.45 5.31 -12.17
C ALA A 101 -4.75 4.82 -13.45
N SER A 102 -3.56 4.23 -13.34
CA SER A 102 -2.81 3.68 -14.48
C SER A 102 -3.53 2.51 -15.16
N SER A 103 -4.24 1.66 -14.41
CA SER A 103 -5.00 0.52 -14.98
C SER A 103 -6.23 0.97 -15.77
N THR A 104 -6.90 2.04 -15.37
CA THR A 104 -8.04 2.59 -16.11
C THR A 104 -7.65 3.08 -17.52
N TRP A 105 -6.44 3.62 -17.67
CA TRP A 105 -5.92 4.04 -18.99
C TRP A 105 -5.57 2.88 -19.92
N LEU A 106 -5.36 1.68 -19.38
CA LEU A 106 -5.05 0.48 -20.17
C LEU A 106 -6.31 -0.27 -20.60
N LEU A 107 -7.38 -0.24 -19.79
CA LEU A 107 -8.55 -1.08 -19.97
C LEU A 107 -9.75 -0.36 -20.61
N MET A 108 -9.87 0.95 -20.41
CA MET A 108 -11.06 1.71 -20.79
C MET A 108 -10.83 2.65 -21.98
N GLN A 109 -11.92 3.08 -22.62
CA GLN A 109 -11.90 4.15 -23.60
C GLN A 109 -11.46 5.49 -22.96
N LYS A 110 -10.85 6.37 -23.76
CA LYS A 110 -10.23 7.62 -23.28
C LYS A 110 -11.19 8.52 -22.48
N GLU A 111 -12.46 8.57 -22.88
CA GLU A 111 -13.50 9.38 -22.23
C GLU A 111 -13.78 8.89 -20.81
N VAL A 112 -13.94 7.57 -20.63
CA VAL A 112 -14.22 6.94 -19.33
C VAL A 112 -12.98 6.97 -18.43
N ALA A 113 -11.79 6.79 -19.01
CA ALA A 113 -10.52 6.87 -18.28
C ALA A 113 -10.28 8.25 -17.66
N LEU A 114 -10.67 9.34 -18.35
CA LEU A 114 -10.59 10.69 -17.78
C LEU A 114 -11.47 10.87 -16.55
N VAL A 115 -12.72 10.40 -16.59
CA VAL A 115 -13.63 10.49 -15.44
C VAL A 115 -13.09 9.66 -14.26
N ALA A 116 -12.63 8.43 -14.52
CA ALA A 116 -12.10 7.55 -13.48
C ALA A 116 -10.83 8.12 -12.82
N THR A 117 -9.95 8.76 -13.60
CA THR A 117 -8.74 9.39 -13.05
C THR A 117 -9.03 10.64 -12.23
N VAL A 118 -10.03 11.44 -12.60
CA VAL A 118 -10.50 12.56 -11.77
C VAL A 118 -11.04 12.05 -10.43
N MET A 119 -11.80 10.96 -10.41
CA MET A 119 -12.28 10.34 -9.16
C MET A 119 -11.12 9.83 -8.29
N CYS A 120 -10.11 9.21 -8.90
CA CYS A 120 -8.91 8.76 -8.19
C CYS A 120 -8.14 9.94 -7.58
N MET A 121 -7.97 11.03 -8.34
CA MET A 121 -7.29 12.25 -7.88
C MET A 121 -8.06 12.93 -6.73
N GLY A 122 -9.40 12.99 -6.80
CA GLY A 122 -10.22 13.49 -5.70
C GLY A 122 -10.06 12.68 -4.42
N THR A 123 -9.96 11.35 -4.56
CA THR A 123 -9.75 10.44 -3.42
C THR A 123 -8.36 10.61 -2.81
N MET A 124 -7.32 10.77 -3.64
CA MET A 124 -5.95 11.09 -3.19
C MET A 124 -5.90 12.42 -2.43
N TYR A 125 -6.55 13.46 -2.95
CA TYR A 125 -6.59 14.76 -2.30
C TYR A 125 -7.30 14.70 -0.95
N ALA A 126 -8.46 14.03 -0.89
CA ALA A 126 -9.17 13.82 0.37
C ALA A 126 -8.31 13.07 1.41
N LEU A 127 -7.56 12.05 0.97
CA LEU A 127 -6.63 11.32 1.84
C LEU A 127 -5.52 12.23 2.38
N LEU A 128 -4.87 13.03 1.52
CA LEU A 128 -3.81 13.95 1.94
C LEU A 128 -4.31 15.08 2.84
N SER A 129 -5.56 15.53 2.66
CA SER A 129 -6.14 16.57 3.51
C SER A 129 -6.49 16.10 4.93
N ASN A 130 -6.69 14.80 5.10
CA ASN A 130 -7.11 14.18 6.36
C ASN A 130 -5.98 13.36 7.04
N ALA A 131 -4.79 13.30 6.44
CA ALA A 131 -3.60 12.61 6.95
C ALA A 131 -2.71 13.57 7.73
#